data_AF-A0A0A1PR16-F1
#
_entry.id   AF-A0A0A1PR16-F1
#
_cell.length_a   1.000
_cell.length_b   1.000
_cell.length_c   1.000
_cell.angle_alpha   90.00
_cell.angle_beta   90.00
_cell.angle_gamma   90.00
#
_symmetry.space_group_name_H-M   'P 1'
#
loop_
_entity.id
_entity.type
_entity.pdbx_description
1 polymer ?
#
loop_
_entity_poly.entity_id
_entity_poly.type
_entity_poly.pdbx_seq_one_letter_code
_entity_poly.pdbx_strand_id
1 'polypeptide(L)'
;MTSPLPPVVFVHVHYPDIWREMAADLAAAFDRPFGLVLTASCRTTSLVRPQTPHLCFVHEIQVENRGRDVLPFLIALNRLDLTFDIGLKLHTKHSEHHDSGDDWRRFLTRSLLAGDGNPDALALMERLPVLGLMAPAAHLLPLDRRIGLNGPALAALAPRIGLSGDLAAIEKLFFAAGTMFWFRRAALARFRDLDDLFEAERRQTDGTAAHAAERLFAAAVEHAGFVAASMDAVPVLRVLGEGAAPLPDKASLAAIAQAEANKDNPFTSPVSALLRRHRWLLVAAHHASARLPYPLWRLARRLFRLVATR
;
A
#
# COMPACT_ATOMS: atom_id res chain seq x y z
N MET A 1 -13.78 25.21 15.56
CA MET A 1 -13.13 23.99 15.02
C MET A 1 -11.91 24.45 14.24
N THR A 2 -10.71 24.03 14.62
CA THR A 2 -9.50 24.31 13.85
C THR A 2 -9.58 23.56 12.52
N SER A 3 -9.27 24.23 11.40
CA SER A 3 -9.19 23.55 10.10
C SER A 3 -8.24 22.34 10.18
N PRO A 4 -8.56 21.21 9.54
CA PRO A 4 -7.67 20.05 9.54
C PRO A 4 -6.30 20.42 8.97
N LEU A 5 -5.24 19.84 9.54
CA LEU A 5 -3.88 20.05 9.05
C LEU A 5 -3.78 19.60 7.58
N PRO A 6 -2.99 20.29 6.74
CA PRO A 6 -2.71 19.82 5.38
C PRO A 6 -2.17 18.39 5.38
N PRO A 7 -2.64 17.51 4.48
CA PRO A 7 -2.08 16.17 4.35
C PRO A 7 -0.64 16.23 3.82
N VAL A 8 0.14 15.19 4.10
CA VAL A 8 1.50 15.05 3.56
C VAL A 8 1.59 13.85 2.63
N VAL A 9 1.96 14.09 1.38
CA VAL A 9 2.17 13.06 0.37
C VAL A 9 3.64 12.62 0.41
N PHE A 10 3.87 11.34 0.68
CA PHE A 10 5.18 10.69 0.65
C PHE A 10 5.31 9.90 -0.64
N VAL A 11 6.32 10.21 -1.46
CA VAL A 11 6.57 9.52 -2.73
C VAL A 11 8.00 8.99 -2.78
N HIS A 12 8.16 7.69 -2.97
CA HIS A 12 9.44 7.12 -3.33
C HIS A 12 9.63 7.09 -4.85
N VAL A 13 10.68 7.76 -5.34
CA VAL A 13 10.99 7.93 -6.76
C VAL A 13 12.25 7.15 -7.12
N HIS A 14 12.02 5.98 -7.70
CA HIS A 14 13.02 5.16 -8.38
C HIS A 14 13.04 5.42 -9.89
N TYR A 15 11.87 5.72 -10.49
CA TYR A 15 11.68 5.94 -11.93
C TYR A 15 11.20 7.40 -12.18
N PRO A 16 12.11 8.33 -12.54
CA PRO A 16 11.79 9.75 -12.70
C PRO A 16 10.79 10.07 -13.81
N ASP A 17 10.74 9.24 -14.85
CA ASP A 17 9.80 9.32 -15.96
C ASP A 17 8.36 9.09 -15.48
N ILE A 18 8.13 8.05 -14.67
CA ILE A 18 6.84 7.79 -14.02
C ILE A 18 6.47 8.92 -13.05
N TRP A 19 7.45 9.45 -12.32
CA TRP A 19 7.20 10.55 -11.38
C TRP A 19 6.64 11.80 -12.07
N ARG A 20 7.06 12.09 -13.30
CA ARG A 20 6.54 13.25 -14.06
C ARG A 20 5.02 13.18 -14.26
N GLU A 21 4.49 12.00 -14.59
CA GLU A 21 3.05 11.77 -14.71
C GLU A 21 2.36 11.92 -13.35
N MET A 22 2.90 11.26 -12.30
CA MET A 22 2.31 11.31 -10.96
C MET A 22 2.31 12.72 -10.34
N ALA A 23 3.32 13.55 -10.65
CA ALA A 23 3.36 14.94 -10.22
C ALA A 23 2.22 15.78 -10.84
N ALA A 24 1.82 15.48 -12.08
CA ALA A 24 0.67 16.09 -12.72
C ALA A 24 -0.64 15.59 -12.12
N ASP A 25 -0.76 14.28 -11.85
CA ASP A 25 -1.92 13.69 -11.15
C ASP A 25 -2.13 14.35 -9.77
N LEU A 26 -1.05 14.56 -9.00
CA LEU A 26 -1.10 15.25 -7.71
C LEU A 26 -1.51 16.73 -7.86
N ALA A 27 -1.00 17.44 -8.87
CA ALA A 27 -1.39 18.83 -9.09
C ALA A 27 -2.89 18.97 -9.40
N ALA A 28 -3.47 18.01 -10.13
CA ALA A 28 -4.90 18.00 -10.47
C ALA A 28 -5.80 17.52 -9.33
N ALA A 29 -5.32 16.62 -8.48
CA ALA A 29 -6.12 16.02 -7.41
C ALA A 29 -6.35 16.93 -6.19
N PHE A 30 -5.55 17.99 -6.03
CA PHE A 30 -5.59 18.87 -4.85
C PHE A 30 -5.87 20.33 -5.23
N ASP A 31 -7.10 20.77 -4.96
CA ASP A 31 -7.55 22.17 -4.87
C ASP A 31 -7.53 22.64 -3.40
N ARG A 32 -6.56 22.15 -2.64
CA ARG A 32 -6.37 22.47 -1.22
C ARG A 32 -4.92 22.26 -0.78
N PRO A 33 -4.44 23.00 0.24
CA PRO A 33 -3.08 22.91 0.76
C PRO A 33 -2.62 21.46 1.05
N PHE A 34 -1.43 21.08 0.58
CA PHE A 34 -0.78 19.81 0.92
C PHE A 34 0.76 19.93 0.96
N GLY A 35 1.41 19.06 1.72
CA GLY A 35 2.87 18.93 1.77
C GLY A 35 3.37 17.77 0.92
N LEU A 36 4.61 17.85 0.41
CA LEU A 36 5.23 16.78 -0.37
C LEU A 36 6.58 16.37 0.21
N VAL A 37 6.78 15.06 0.35
CA VAL A 37 8.05 14.45 0.75
C VAL A 37 8.46 13.45 -0.32
N LEU A 38 9.59 13.71 -0.94
CA LEU A 38 10.20 12.87 -1.97
C LEU A 38 11.40 12.14 -1.38
N THR A 39 11.45 10.83 -1.59
CA THR A 39 12.69 10.07 -1.45
C THR A 39 13.13 9.62 -2.83
N ALA A 40 14.40 9.84 -3.19
CA ALA A 40 14.92 9.46 -4.49
C ALA A 40 16.08 8.49 -4.32
N SER A 41 16.04 7.37 -5.04
CA SER A 41 17.19 6.46 -5.16
C SER A 41 17.85 6.50 -6.54
N CYS A 42 17.32 7.34 -7.43
CA CYS A 42 17.87 7.57 -8.76
C CYS A 42 18.93 8.67 -8.69
N ARG A 43 19.97 8.58 -9.53
CA ARG A 43 21.06 9.56 -9.59
C ARG A 43 20.65 10.83 -10.35
N THR A 44 19.46 11.36 -10.08
CA THR A 44 18.97 12.62 -10.67
C THR A 44 19.35 13.79 -9.78
N THR A 45 19.65 14.95 -10.40
CA THR A 45 20.03 16.17 -9.69
C THR A 45 18.84 16.93 -9.11
N SER A 46 17.64 16.74 -9.67
CA SER A 46 16.37 17.21 -9.11
C SER A 46 15.18 16.47 -9.69
N LEU A 47 14.11 16.40 -8.90
CA LEU A 47 12.80 15.87 -9.32
C LEU A 47 11.86 17.02 -9.70
N VAL A 48 10.98 16.76 -10.68
CA VAL A 48 9.95 17.75 -11.06
C VAL A 48 8.99 17.97 -9.89
N ARG A 49 8.46 19.19 -9.75
CA ARG A 49 7.46 19.53 -8.72
C ARG A 49 6.06 19.57 -9.35
N PRO A 50 5.02 19.15 -8.62
CA PRO A 50 3.63 19.41 -9.01
C PRO A 50 3.40 20.90 -9.28
N GLN A 51 2.80 21.23 -10.43
CA GLN A 51 2.53 22.61 -10.82
C GLN A 51 1.17 23.04 -10.27
N THR A 52 1.14 23.46 -9.01
CA THR A 52 -0.10 23.84 -8.29
C THR A 52 0.19 24.90 -7.24
N PRO A 53 -0.70 25.90 -7.03
CA PRO A 53 -0.54 26.89 -5.96
C PRO A 53 -0.78 26.29 -4.56
N HIS A 54 -1.29 25.07 -4.46
CA HIS A 54 -1.65 24.43 -3.20
C HIS A 54 -0.49 23.67 -2.53
N LEU A 55 0.68 23.61 -3.16
CA LEU A 55 1.85 22.93 -2.61
C LEU A 55 2.51 23.80 -1.53
N CYS A 56 2.39 23.40 -0.26
CA CYS A 56 2.90 24.18 0.87
C CYS A 56 4.41 24.08 1.03
N PHE A 57 4.96 22.88 0.87
CA PHE A 57 6.39 22.61 1.01
C PHE A 57 6.79 21.36 0.23
N VAL A 58 8.09 21.24 -0.03
CA VAL A 58 8.70 20.04 -0.61
C VAL A 58 9.96 19.71 0.17
N HIS A 59 10.06 18.48 0.66
CA HIS A 59 11.32 17.89 1.14
C HIS A 59 11.78 16.82 0.14
N GLU A 60 13.07 16.81 -0.19
CA GLU A 60 13.68 15.79 -1.04
C GLU A 60 14.84 15.14 -0.29
N ILE A 61 14.84 13.81 -0.22
CA ILE A 61 15.86 13.02 0.49
C ILE A 61 16.46 12.01 -0.49
N GLN A 62 17.77 12.08 -0.69
CA GLN A 62 18.50 11.05 -1.43
C GLN A 62 18.74 9.83 -0.55
N VAL A 63 18.42 8.64 -1.07
CA VAL A 63 18.49 7.37 -0.34
C VAL A 63 19.03 6.26 -1.24
N GLU A 64 19.50 5.18 -0.64
CA GLU A 64 19.74 3.94 -1.40
C GLU A 64 18.41 3.30 -1.80
N ASN A 65 18.39 2.52 -2.88
CA ASN A 65 17.23 1.70 -3.25
C ASN A 65 17.06 0.46 -2.34
N ARG A 66 17.51 0.53 -1.09
CA ARG A 66 17.44 -0.55 -0.10
C ARG A 66 16.04 -0.58 0.48
N GLY A 67 15.41 -1.76 0.54
CA GLY A 67 14.03 -1.89 1.00
C GLY A 67 12.99 -1.23 0.07
N ARG A 68 13.38 -0.92 -1.17
CA ARG A 68 12.53 -0.42 -2.25
C ARG A 68 11.72 0.79 -1.84
N ASP A 69 10.40 0.74 -1.93
CA ASP A 69 9.52 1.84 -1.56
C ASP A 69 9.17 1.90 -0.06
N VAL A 70 9.50 0.85 0.70
CA VAL A 70 9.12 0.73 2.12
C VAL A 70 10.13 1.42 3.01
N LEU A 71 11.41 1.01 2.97
CA LEU A 71 12.41 1.58 3.88
C LEU A 71 12.60 3.10 3.67
N PRO A 72 12.71 3.62 2.43
CA PRO A 72 12.72 5.06 2.20
C PRO A 72 11.51 5.80 2.77
N PHE A 73 10.31 5.21 2.65
CA PHE A 73 9.11 5.76 3.27
C PHE A 73 9.24 5.80 4.80
N LEU A 74 9.69 4.72 5.44
CA LEU A 74 9.88 4.68 6.89
C LEU A 74 10.97 5.66 7.36
N ILE A 75 12.05 5.81 6.60
CA ILE A 75 13.09 6.81 6.85
C ILE A 75 12.48 8.21 6.81
N ALA A 76 11.75 8.54 5.76
CA ALA A 76 11.12 9.85 5.60
C ALA A 76 10.07 10.14 6.70
N LEU A 77 9.25 9.14 7.03
CA LEU A 77 8.20 9.22 8.04
C LEU A 77 8.76 9.51 9.45
N ASN A 78 9.95 8.96 9.76
CA ASN A 78 10.53 9.01 11.09
C ASN A 78 11.61 10.09 11.27
N ARG A 79 12.34 10.47 10.21
CA ARG A 79 13.45 11.44 10.32
C ARG A 79 13.01 12.89 10.13
N LEU A 80 11.90 13.14 9.43
CA LEU A 80 11.42 14.50 9.23
C LEU A 80 10.51 14.92 10.38
N ASP A 81 10.82 16.07 10.98
CA ASP A 81 9.99 16.69 12.01
C ASP A 81 8.83 17.47 11.36
N LEU A 82 7.90 16.72 10.76
CA LEU A 82 6.70 17.29 10.14
C LEU A 82 5.50 17.11 11.05
N THR A 83 4.72 18.17 11.27
CA THR A 83 3.43 18.08 11.96
C THR A 83 2.33 17.84 10.93
N PHE A 84 1.78 16.62 10.93
CA PHE A 84 0.65 16.23 10.09
C PHE A 84 -0.10 15.08 10.74
N ASP A 85 -1.36 14.90 10.34
CA ASP A 85 -2.22 13.84 10.84
C ASP A 85 -2.42 12.73 9.79
N ILE A 86 -2.80 13.12 8.57
CA ILE A 86 -3.08 12.21 7.46
C ILE A 86 -1.97 12.32 6.42
N GLY A 87 -1.43 11.17 6.00
CA GLY A 87 -0.46 11.07 4.92
C GLY A 87 -0.93 10.18 3.79
N LEU A 88 -0.36 10.37 2.61
CA LEU A 88 -0.54 9.50 1.45
C LEU A 88 0.80 8.90 1.07
N LYS A 89 0.93 7.56 1.08
CA LYS A 89 2.12 6.87 0.58
C LYS A 89 1.92 6.47 -0.88
N LEU A 90 2.83 6.91 -1.74
CA LEU A 90 2.93 6.52 -3.15
C LEU A 90 4.37 6.12 -3.47
N HIS A 91 4.57 5.47 -4.62
CA HIS A 91 5.90 5.23 -5.16
C HIS A 91 5.85 5.02 -6.67
N THR A 92 6.97 5.25 -7.34
CA THR A 92 7.09 4.93 -8.76
C THR A 92 7.28 3.43 -8.89
N LYS A 93 6.25 2.74 -9.38
CA LYS A 93 6.26 1.30 -9.61
C LYS A 93 6.33 1.02 -11.10
N HIS A 94 7.40 0.35 -11.54
CA HIS A 94 7.46 -0.27 -12.85
C HIS A 94 7.12 -1.75 -12.68
N SER A 95 6.23 -2.32 -13.49
CA SER A 95 6.06 -3.77 -13.55
C SER A 95 6.53 -4.27 -14.90
N GLU A 96 7.55 -5.14 -14.91
CA GLU A 96 8.22 -5.68 -16.11
C GLU A 96 7.35 -6.66 -16.95
N HIS A 97 6.03 -6.53 -16.91
CA HIS A 97 5.10 -7.49 -17.52
C HIS A 97 3.96 -6.76 -18.24
N HIS A 98 4.12 -6.63 -19.57
CA HIS A 98 3.11 -6.18 -20.54
C HIS A 98 2.65 -4.72 -20.40
N ASP A 99 2.07 -4.18 -21.48
CA ASP A 99 1.41 -2.86 -21.56
C ASP A 99 0.41 -2.60 -20.39
N SER A 100 -0.03 -3.65 -19.70
CA SER A 100 -0.86 -3.63 -18.49
C SER A 100 -0.21 -3.08 -17.21
N GLY A 101 1.12 -2.92 -17.20
CA GLY A 101 1.86 -2.56 -16.00
C GLY A 101 1.69 -1.11 -15.58
N ASP A 102 1.77 -0.22 -16.56
CA ASP A 102 1.47 1.20 -16.36
C ASP A 102 0.00 1.39 -16.00
N ASP A 103 -0.89 0.59 -16.59
CA ASP A 103 -2.31 0.59 -16.25
C ASP A 103 -2.55 0.20 -14.80
N TRP A 104 -1.78 -0.74 -14.26
CA TRP A 104 -1.85 -1.11 -12.84
C TRP A 104 -1.45 0.05 -11.92
N ARG A 105 -0.29 0.67 -12.16
CA ARG A 105 0.14 1.82 -11.36
C ARG A 105 -0.86 2.96 -11.49
N ARG A 106 -1.30 3.30 -12.71
CA ARG A 106 -2.35 4.31 -12.96
C ARG A 106 -3.60 4.00 -12.16
N PHE A 107 -4.04 2.75 -12.14
CA PHE A 107 -5.21 2.33 -11.37
C PHE A 107 -5.03 2.60 -9.87
N LEU A 108 -3.92 2.18 -9.26
CA LEU A 108 -3.67 2.41 -7.83
C LEU A 108 -3.66 3.90 -7.49
N THR A 109 -2.89 4.70 -8.26
CA THR A 109 -2.75 6.13 -8.05
C THR A 109 -4.08 6.85 -8.25
N ARG A 110 -4.79 6.61 -9.35
CA ARG A 110 -6.10 7.22 -9.63
C ARG A 110 -7.15 6.82 -8.61
N SER A 111 -7.13 5.57 -8.13
CA SER A 111 -8.05 5.14 -7.08
C SER A 111 -7.85 5.93 -5.79
N LEU A 112 -6.60 6.18 -5.38
CA LEU A 112 -6.30 6.93 -4.15
C LEU A 112 -6.49 8.45 -4.30
N LEU A 113 -6.38 8.97 -5.52
CA LEU A 113 -6.56 10.39 -5.84
C LEU A 113 -7.96 10.74 -6.34
N ALA A 114 -8.88 9.77 -6.42
CA ALA A 114 -10.24 9.99 -6.86
C ALA A 114 -10.95 11.01 -5.96
N GLY A 115 -11.60 12.00 -6.59
CA GLY A 115 -12.24 13.13 -5.94
C GLY A 115 -12.26 14.33 -6.88
N ASP A 116 -12.86 15.43 -6.43
CA ASP A 116 -12.92 16.70 -7.16
C ASP A 116 -12.20 17.78 -6.34
N GLY A 117 -10.90 17.97 -6.62
CA GLY A 117 -10.02 18.86 -5.86
C GLY A 117 -9.73 18.44 -4.40
N ASN A 118 -10.43 17.45 -3.87
CA ASN A 118 -10.23 16.89 -2.54
C ASN A 118 -10.41 15.36 -2.62
N PRO A 119 -9.34 14.56 -2.47
CA PRO A 119 -9.45 13.11 -2.57
C PRO A 119 -10.48 12.55 -1.59
N ASP A 120 -11.35 11.65 -2.05
CA ASP A 120 -12.45 11.12 -1.26
C ASP A 120 -11.98 10.37 -0.01
N ALA A 121 -10.86 9.65 -0.11
CA ALA A 121 -10.23 9.01 1.04
C ALA A 121 -9.80 10.02 2.11
N LEU A 122 -9.21 11.14 1.69
CA LEU A 122 -8.80 12.21 2.60
C LEU A 122 -10.02 12.80 3.31
N ALA A 123 -11.04 13.20 2.56
CA ALA A 123 -12.27 13.74 3.11
C ALA A 123 -12.93 12.77 4.11
N LEU A 124 -12.91 11.47 3.78
CA LEU A 124 -13.47 10.44 4.63
C LEU A 124 -12.66 10.25 5.93
N MET A 125 -11.33 10.23 5.86
CA MET A 125 -10.45 10.09 7.02
C MET A 125 -10.45 11.33 7.94
N GLU A 126 -10.66 12.52 7.38
CA GLU A 126 -10.87 13.75 8.15
C GLU A 126 -12.19 13.69 8.93
N ARG A 127 -13.24 13.12 8.33
CA ARG A 127 -14.56 12.97 8.96
C ARG A 127 -14.65 11.80 9.94
N LEU A 128 -13.92 10.71 9.70
CA LEU A 128 -13.94 9.48 10.49
C LEU A 128 -12.55 9.24 11.14
N PRO A 129 -12.29 9.77 12.36
CA PRO A 129 -10.98 9.71 12.99
C PRO A 129 -10.44 8.29 13.24
N VAL A 130 -11.33 7.30 13.31
CA VAL A 130 -10.96 5.89 13.51
C VAL A 130 -10.43 5.22 12.25
N LEU A 131 -10.59 5.81 11.06
CA LEU A 131 -9.94 5.32 9.85
C LEU A 131 -8.45 5.63 9.90
N GLY A 132 -7.65 4.57 9.92
CA GLY A 132 -6.19 4.66 10.00
C GLY A 132 -5.48 4.32 8.70
N LEU A 133 -6.16 3.64 7.77
CA LEU A 133 -5.62 3.30 6.45
C LEU A 133 -6.73 3.20 5.40
N MET A 134 -6.51 3.80 4.23
CA MET A 134 -7.33 3.59 3.03
C MET A 134 -6.46 3.03 1.89
N ALA A 135 -6.69 1.77 1.54
CA ALA A 135 -6.04 1.10 0.40
C ALA A 135 -6.77 1.42 -0.92
N PRO A 136 -6.11 1.25 -2.08
CA PRO A 136 -6.76 1.36 -3.38
C PRO A 136 -7.94 0.39 -3.51
N ALA A 137 -8.88 0.70 -4.40
CA ALA A 137 -10.03 -0.15 -4.71
C ALA A 137 -9.53 -1.56 -5.09
N ALA A 138 -10.15 -2.59 -4.54
CA ALA A 138 -9.78 -3.99 -4.72
C ALA A 138 -8.34 -4.36 -4.27
N HIS A 139 -7.70 -3.55 -3.41
CA HIS A 139 -6.31 -3.79 -2.94
C HIS A 139 -6.17 -3.97 -1.43
N LEU A 140 -7.26 -3.97 -0.66
CA LEU A 140 -7.27 -4.55 0.68
C LEU A 140 -7.61 -6.04 0.57
N LEU A 141 -6.60 -6.91 0.61
CA LEU A 141 -6.74 -8.33 0.29
C LEU A 141 -6.53 -9.19 1.53
N PRO A 142 -7.22 -10.34 1.66
CA PRO A 142 -6.88 -11.32 2.68
C PRO A 142 -5.50 -11.92 2.42
N LEU A 143 -4.71 -12.11 3.48
CA LEU A 143 -3.40 -12.75 3.46
C LEU A 143 -3.46 -14.27 3.29
N ASP A 144 -4.65 -14.86 3.27
CA ASP A 144 -4.86 -16.30 3.12
C ASP A 144 -4.03 -16.87 1.96
N ARG A 145 -3.06 -17.73 2.29
CA ARG A 145 -2.10 -18.36 1.37
C ARG A 145 -1.23 -17.39 0.56
N ARG A 146 -1.01 -16.17 1.08
CA ARG A 146 -0.15 -15.13 0.48
C ARG A 146 1.09 -14.78 1.30
N ILE A 147 1.39 -15.56 2.34
CA ILE A 147 2.66 -15.46 3.07
C ILE A 147 3.84 -15.81 2.16
N GLY A 148 3.83 -17.00 1.55
CA GLY A 148 4.92 -17.42 0.65
C GLY A 148 6.31 -17.33 1.29
N LEU A 149 7.29 -16.76 0.58
CA LEU A 149 8.69 -16.61 1.01
C LEU A 149 8.84 -15.61 2.16
N ASN A 150 7.78 -14.87 2.49
CA ASN A 150 7.84 -13.81 3.48
C ASN A 150 7.74 -14.33 4.91
N GLY A 151 7.51 -15.63 5.13
CA GLY A 151 7.38 -16.22 6.47
C GLY A 151 8.51 -15.81 7.42
N PRO A 152 9.80 -16.01 7.09
CA PRO A 152 10.90 -15.61 7.94
C PRO A 152 10.95 -14.10 8.21
N ALA A 153 10.77 -13.27 7.17
CA ALA A 153 10.77 -11.81 7.30
C ALA A 153 9.58 -11.30 8.14
N LEU A 154 8.40 -11.92 8.00
CA LEU A 154 7.21 -11.63 8.81
C LEU A 154 7.43 -12.00 10.28
N ALA A 155 7.98 -13.19 10.54
CA ALA A 155 8.27 -13.64 11.90
C ALA A 155 9.31 -12.74 12.59
N ALA A 156 10.23 -12.12 11.84
CA ALA A 156 11.18 -11.15 12.35
C ALA A 156 10.58 -9.75 12.53
N LEU A 157 9.77 -9.27 11.58
CA LEU A 157 9.24 -7.90 11.57
C LEU A 157 8.02 -7.73 12.49
N ALA A 158 7.08 -8.67 12.49
CA ALA A 158 5.82 -8.55 13.23
C ALA A 158 6.01 -8.24 14.73
N PRO A 159 6.91 -8.93 15.47
CA PRO A 159 7.16 -8.61 16.87
C PRO A 159 7.71 -7.20 17.10
N ARG A 160 8.50 -6.66 16.16
CA ARG A 160 9.09 -5.32 16.26
C ARG A 160 8.04 -4.21 16.21
N ILE A 161 6.88 -4.49 15.63
CA ILE A 161 5.75 -3.57 15.55
C ILE A 161 4.59 -3.93 16.50
N GLY A 162 4.81 -4.87 17.43
CA GLY A 162 3.85 -5.27 18.46
C GLY A 162 2.83 -6.34 18.04
N LEU A 163 3.01 -6.95 16.87
CA LEU A 163 2.16 -8.05 16.40
C LEU A 163 2.74 -9.42 16.78
N SER A 164 1.89 -10.45 16.81
CA SER A 164 2.35 -11.83 16.97
C SER A 164 3.18 -12.25 15.75
N GLY A 165 4.30 -12.94 16.00
CA GLY A 165 5.09 -13.62 14.96
C GLY A 165 4.47 -14.93 14.47
N ASP A 166 3.30 -15.33 15.00
CA ASP A 166 2.58 -16.51 14.55
C ASP A 166 2.02 -16.31 13.14
N LEU A 167 2.61 -17.02 12.18
CA LEU A 167 2.21 -16.97 10.77
C LEU A 167 0.75 -17.42 10.56
N ALA A 168 0.23 -18.35 11.38
CA ALA A 168 -1.14 -18.81 11.26
C ALA A 168 -2.15 -17.72 11.71
N ALA A 169 -1.74 -16.84 12.62
CA ALA A 169 -2.51 -15.66 12.99
C ALA A 169 -2.44 -14.61 11.88
N ILE A 170 -1.25 -14.36 11.31
CA ILE A 170 -1.03 -13.40 10.23
C ILE A 170 -1.82 -13.78 8.96
N GLU A 171 -1.93 -15.07 8.65
CA GLU A 171 -2.69 -15.57 7.48
C GLU A 171 -4.17 -15.17 7.49
N LYS A 172 -4.74 -14.84 8.65
CA LYS A 172 -6.14 -14.43 8.81
C LYS A 172 -6.35 -12.92 8.61
N LEU A 173 -5.28 -12.15 8.45
CA LEU A 173 -5.33 -10.70 8.37
C LEU A 173 -5.49 -10.23 6.92
N PHE A 174 -5.69 -8.92 6.75
CA PHE A 174 -5.71 -8.25 5.46
C PHE A 174 -4.43 -7.44 5.26
N PHE A 175 -4.08 -7.15 4.01
CA PHE A 175 -2.97 -6.29 3.65
C PHE A 175 -3.31 -5.36 2.49
N ALA A 176 -2.66 -4.20 2.46
CA ALA A 176 -2.80 -3.21 1.38
C ALA A 176 -1.81 -3.53 0.25
N ALA A 177 -2.27 -4.31 -0.72
CA ALA A 177 -1.47 -4.77 -1.85
C ALA A 177 -1.01 -3.59 -2.74
N GLY A 178 0.26 -3.59 -3.12
CA GLY A 178 0.88 -2.55 -3.95
C GLY A 178 1.57 -1.45 -3.16
N THR A 179 1.49 -1.46 -1.82
CA THR A 179 2.20 -0.54 -0.91
C THR A 179 1.95 0.95 -1.21
N MET A 180 0.75 1.27 -1.66
CA MET A 180 0.24 2.64 -1.80
C MET A 180 -1.05 2.74 -1.02
N PHE A 181 -1.20 3.76 -0.18
CA PHE A 181 -2.37 3.92 0.68
C PHE A 181 -2.35 5.29 1.36
N TRP A 182 -3.53 5.78 1.74
CA TRP A 182 -3.63 6.83 2.76
C TRP A 182 -3.46 6.21 4.15
N PHE A 183 -2.90 6.97 5.09
CA PHE A 183 -2.70 6.53 6.46
C PHE A 183 -2.81 7.68 7.46
N ARG A 184 -3.19 7.35 8.69
CA ARG A 184 -3.06 8.26 9.83
C ARG A 184 -1.69 8.06 10.47
N ARG A 185 -0.95 9.14 10.74
CA ARG A 185 0.41 9.06 11.30
C ARG A 185 0.46 8.24 12.58
N ALA A 186 -0.51 8.42 13.47
CA ALA A 186 -0.63 7.67 14.72
C ALA A 186 -0.77 6.15 14.50
N ALA A 187 -1.42 5.72 13.43
CA ALA A 187 -1.63 4.31 13.12
C ALA A 187 -0.33 3.58 12.70
N LEU A 188 0.68 4.32 12.23
CA LEU A 188 1.98 3.77 11.83
C LEU A 188 3.08 4.04 12.86
N ALA A 189 2.74 4.52 14.06
CA ALA A 189 3.73 4.95 15.06
C ALA A 189 4.72 3.85 15.49
N ARG A 190 4.37 2.56 15.30
CA ARG A 190 5.23 1.41 15.64
C ARG A 190 6.23 1.04 14.54
N PHE A 191 6.11 1.56 13.32
CA PHE A 191 7.09 1.33 12.26
C PHE A 191 8.32 2.24 12.42
N ARG A 192 9.09 1.98 13.47
CA ARG A 192 10.32 2.70 13.83
C ARG A 192 11.44 1.71 14.05
N ASP A 193 12.67 2.16 13.83
CA ASP A 193 13.87 1.39 14.12
C ASP A 193 13.82 -0.01 13.49
N LEU A 194 13.49 -0.10 12.19
CA LEU A 194 13.40 -1.36 11.44
C LEU A 194 14.51 -1.50 10.38
N ASP A 195 15.36 -0.48 10.23
CA ASP A 195 16.39 -0.39 9.19
C ASP A 195 17.31 -1.61 9.18
N ASP A 196 17.55 -2.25 10.33
CA ASP A 196 18.38 -3.44 10.48
C ASP A 196 17.80 -4.69 9.80
N LEU A 197 16.48 -4.75 9.62
CA LEU A 197 15.81 -5.90 9.00
C LEU A 197 15.88 -5.90 7.48
N PHE A 198 16.16 -4.76 6.84
CA PHE A 198 16.10 -4.64 5.39
C PHE A 198 17.37 -5.14 4.71
N GLU A 199 17.22 -6.03 3.75
CA GLU A 199 18.35 -6.59 3.01
C GLU A 199 18.88 -5.58 1.98
N ALA A 200 20.15 -5.70 1.59
CA ALA A 200 20.69 -4.95 0.47
C ALA A 200 19.93 -5.28 -0.83
N GLU A 201 19.70 -4.29 -1.68
CA GLU A 201 18.96 -4.48 -2.94
C GLU A 201 19.79 -5.28 -3.96
N ARG A 202 19.28 -6.45 -4.32
CA ARG A 202 19.87 -7.41 -5.27
C ARG A 202 18.86 -7.86 -6.33
N ARG A 203 17.83 -7.04 -6.60
CA ARG A 203 16.69 -7.33 -7.49
C ARG A 203 15.84 -8.52 -7.03
N GLN A 204 15.74 -8.72 -5.72
CA GLN A 204 14.87 -9.75 -5.14
C GLN A 204 13.41 -9.49 -5.53
N THR A 205 12.68 -10.52 -5.91
CA THR A 205 11.30 -10.39 -6.39
C THR A 205 10.24 -10.69 -5.33
N ASP A 206 10.60 -11.31 -4.21
CA ASP A 206 9.72 -11.63 -3.07
C ASP A 206 10.58 -11.98 -1.84
N GLY A 207 9.96 -12.17 -0.67
CA GLY A 207 10.62 -12.73 0.53
C GLY A 207 11.55 -11.77 1.28
N THR A 208 11.40 -10.46 1.08
CA THR A 208 12.22 -9.43 1.73
C THR A 208 11.48 -8.74 2.87
N ALA A 209 12.19 -7.99 3.71
CA ALA A 209 11.57 -7.18 4.75
C ALA A 209 10.55 -6.16 4.20
N ALA A 210 10.77 -5.63 2.99
CA ALA A 210 9.80 -4.74 2.33
C ALA A 210 8.47 -5.44 2.03
N HIS A 211 8.53 -6.66 1.53
CA HIS A 211 7.34 -7.47 1.26
C HIS A 211 6.65 -7.93 2.57
N ALA A 212 7.42 -8.21 3.63
CA ALA A 212 6.85 -8.46 4.95
C ALA A 212 6.13 -7.23 5.51
N ALA A 213 6.73 -6.04 5.42
CA ALA A 213 6.10 -4.80 5.85
C ALA A 213 4.81 -4.48 5.08
N GLU A 214 4.79 -4.68 3.75
CA GLU A 214 3.59 -4.54 2.91
C GLU A 214 2.41 -5.36 3.49
N ARG A 215 2.69 -6.60 3.91
CA ARG A 215 1.71 -7.52 4.50
C ARG A 215 1.24 -7.09 5.88
N LEU A 216 2.01 -6.25 6.58
CA LEU A 216 1.76 -5.90 7.98
C LEU A 216 1.20 -4.49 8.18
N PHE A 217 1.21 -3.60 7.18
CA PHE A 217 0.69 -2.22 7.36
C PHE A 217 -0.75 -2.18 7.86
N ALA A 218 -1.67 -2.89 7.22
CA ALA A 218 -3.08 -2.90 7.64
C ALA A 218 -3.25 -3.56 9.02
N ALA A 219 -2.55 -4.68 9.28
CA ALA A 219 -2.56 -5.33 10.58
C ALA A 219 -2.06 -4.43 11.72
N ALA A 220 -1.00 -3.66 11.47
CA ALA A 220 -0.45 -2.72 12.43
C ALA A 220 -1.41 -1.56 12.73
N VAL A 221 -2.12 -1.07 11.70
CA VAL A 221 -3.16 -0.04 11.83
C VAL A 221 -4.30 -0.54 12.73
N GLU A 222 -4.80 -1.76 12.49
CA GLU A 222 -5.83 -2.40 13.31
C GLU A 222 -5.36 -2.58 14.77
N HIS A 223 -4.13 -3.05 14.96
CA HIS A 223 -3.51 -3.22 16.27
C HIS A 223 -3.33 -1.89 17.02
N ALA A 224 -3.06 -0.79 16.30
CA ALA A 224 -2.99 0.55 16.87
C ALA A 224 -4.36 1.14 17.24
N GLY A 225 -5.45 0.38 17.07
CA GLY A 225 -6.79 0.81 17.46
C GLY A 225 -7.58 1.50 16.35
N PHE A 226 -7.07 1.55 15.12
CA PHE A 226 -7.76 2.11 13.96
C PHE A 226 -8.46 1.04 13.12
N VAL A 227 -9.08 1.46 12.02
CA VAL A 227 -9.68 0.62 10.99
C VAL A 227 -8.95 0.82 9.66
N ALA A 228 -8.65 -0.28 8.97
CA ALA A 228 -8.16 -0.31 7.60
C ALA A 228 -9.32 -0.64 6.64
N ALA A 229 -9.50 0.20 5.62
CA ALA A 229 -10.53 0.01 4.59
C ALA A 229 -9.92 0.18 3.19
N SER A 230 -10.68 -0.18 2.14
CA SER A 230 -10.34 0.13 0.76
C SER A 230 -11.23 1.23 0.19
N MET A 231 -10.87 1.78 -0.96
CA MET A 231 -11.71 2.72 -1.69
C MET A 231 -13.09 2.16 -2.06
N ASP A 232 -13.27 0.83 -2.09
CA ASP A 232 -14.57 0.20 -2.33
C ASP A 232 -15.60 0.54 -1.24
N ALA A 233 -15.13 0.83 -0.02
CA ALA A 233 -15.99 1.21 1.08
C ALA A 233 -16.44 2.68 1.02
N VAL A 234 -15.81 3.54 0.20
CA VAL A 234 -16.11 4.98 0.16
C VAL A 234 -17.57 5.29 -0.13
N PRO A 235 -18.25 4.68 -1.13
CA PRO A 235 -19.66 4.98 -1.40
C PRO A 235 -20.57 4.69 -0.20
N VAL A 236 -20.35 3.57 0.49
CA VAL A 236 -21.13 3.17 1.67
C VAL A 236 -20.81 4.09 2.85
N LEU A 237 -19.52 4.32 3.10
CA LEU A 237 -19.06 5.12 4.23
C LEU A 237 -19.40 6.61 4.08
N ARG A 238 -19.53 7.14 2.86
CA ARG A 238 -19.99 8.51 2.60
C ARG A 238 -21.42 8.73 3.09
N VAL A 239 -22.33 7.84 2.71
CA VAL A 239 -23.75 7.91 3.11
C VAL A 239 -23.91 7.74 4.63
N LEU A 240 -23.03 6.95 5.25
CA LEU A 240 -23.01 6.78 6.70
C LEU A 240 -22.55 8.06 7.40
N GLY A 241 -23.48 8.75 8.03
CA GLY A 241 -23.26 10.04 8.70
C GLY A 241 -23.61 11.26 7.86
N GLU A 242 -24.28 11.09 6.70
CA GLU A 242 -25.03 12.19 6.08
C GLU A 242 -26.30 12.46 6.92
N GLY A 243 -26.43 13.70 7.41
CA GLY A 243 -27.53 14.13 8.29
C GLY A 243 -27.20 14.08 9.79
N ALA A 244 -28.23 14.08 10.64
CA ALA A 244 -28.08 14.10 12.10
C ALA A 244 -27.79 12.72 12.73
N ALA A 245 -27.55 11.69 11.92
CA ALA A 245 -27.28 10.35 12.40
C ALA A 245 -25.89 10.28 13.09
N PRO A 246 -25.77 9.59 14.23
CA PRO A 246 -24.47 9.36 14.86
C PRO A 246 -23.50 8.67 13.89
N LEU A 247 -22.23 9.06 13.94
CA LEU A 247 -21.19 8.32 13.22
C LEU A 247 -21.17 6.86 13.71
N PRO A 248 -20.98 5.88 12.80
CA PRO A 248 -20.87 4.48 13.19
C PRO A 248 -19.69 4.28 14.14
N ASP A 249 -19.86 3.39 15.12
CA ASP A 249 -18.77 3.00 16.01
C ASP A 249 -17.67 2.24 15.24
N LYS A 250 -16.53 2.05 15.90
CA LYS A 250 -15.38 1.38 15.31
C LYS A 250 -15.72 -0.04 14.82
N ALA A 251 -16.51 -0.79 15.59
CA ALA A 251 -16.83 -2.18 15.27
C ALA A 251 -17.68 -2.27 14.00
N SER A 252 -18.64 -1.36 13.85
CA SER A 252 -19.50 -1.23 12.67
C SER A 252 -18.69 -0.84 11.44
N LEU A 253 -17.78 0.12 11.58
CA LEU A 253 -16.87 0.53 10.50
C LEU A 253 -15.93 -0.60 10.06
N ALA A 254 -15.38 -1.36 11.01
CA ALA A 254 -14.55 -2.52 10.72
C ALA A 254 -15.34 -3.61 9.98
N ALA A 255 -16.59 -3.86 10.39
CA ALA A 255 -17.45 -4.83 9.72
C ALA A 255 -17.75 -4.44 8.27
N ILE A 256 -18.04 -3.15 8.01
CA ILE A 256 -18.26 -2.63 6.66
C ILE A 256 -16.98 -2.77 5.83
N ALA A 257 -15.84 -2.30 6.36
CA ALA A 257 -14.56 -2.37 5.67
C ALA A 257 -14.21 -3.82 5.28
N GLN A 258 -14.44 -4.77 6.18
CA GLN A 258 -14.19 -6.19 5.92
C GLN A 258 -15.19 -6.77 4.91
N ALA A 259 -16.47 -6.40 4.97
CA ALA A 259 -17.47 -6.84 4.00
C ALA A 259 -17.13 -6.37 2.58
N GLU A 260 -16.68 -5.12 2.44
CA GLU A 260 -16.25 -4.54 1.17
C GLU A 260 -14.97 -5.20 0.64
N ALA A 261 -13.98 -5.45 1.50
CA ALA A 261 -12.74 -6.12 1.13
C ALA A 261 -12.94 -7.58 0.69
N ASN A 262 -14.02 -8.24 1.12
CA ASN A 262 -14.35 -9.62 0.79
C ASN A 262 -15.18 -9.79 -0.49
N LYS A 263 -15.60 -8.68 -1.14
CA LYS A 263 -16.31 -8.76 -2.43
C LYS A 263 -15.42 -9.37 -3.52
N ASP A 264 -16.06 -9.91 -4.56
CA ASP A 264 -15.36 -10.50 -5.70
C ASP A 264 -14.36 -9.51 -6.30
N ASN A 265 -13.10 -9.95 -6.35
CA ASN A 265 -12.00 -9.10 -6.71
C ASN A 265 -11.53 -9.38 -8.15
N PRO A 266 -11.71 -8.45 -9.10
CA PRO A 266 -11.40 -8.66 -10.51
C PRO A 266 -9.89 -8.84 -10.77
N PHE A 267 -9.03 -8.43 -9.83
CA PHE A 267 -7.59 -8.58 -9.92
C PHE A 267 -7.06 -9.88 -9.30
N THR A 268 -7.94 -10.69 -8.69
CA THR A 268 -7.59 -12.04 -8.26
C THR A 268 -7.85 -13.04 -9.39
N SER A 269 -6.77 -13.59 -9.97
CA SER A 269 -6.89 -14.54 -11.08
C SER A 269 -7.65 -15.82 -10.67
N PRO A 270 -8.54 -16.39 -11.51
CA PRO A 270 -9.18 -17.69 -11.28
C PRO A 270 -8.17 -18.82 -10.99
N VAL A 271 -7.00 -18.76 -11.64
CA VAL A 271 -5.87 -19.69 -11.43
C VAL A 271 -5.30 -19.58 -10.01
N SER A 272 -5.27 -18.35 -9.47
CA SER A 272 -4.88 -18.14 -8.07
C SER A 272 -5.91 -18.72 -7.11
N ALA A 273 -7.20 -18.73 -7.45
CA ALA A 273 -8.24 -19.38 -6.66
C ALA A 273 -8.09 -20.92 -6.66
N LEU A 274 -7.77 -21.52 -7.82
CA LEU A 274 -7.49 -22.96 -7.92
C LEU A 274 -6.24 -23.37 -7.13
N LEU A 275 -5.14 -22.59 -7.22
CA LEU A 275 -3.95 -22.80 -6.41
C LEU A 275 -4.25 -22.60 -4.91
N ARG A 276 -5.09 -21.61 -4.58
CA ARG A 276 -5.63 -21.43 -3.22
C ARG A 276 -6.58 -22.56 -2.80
N ARG A 277 -6.96 -23.51 -3.64
CA ARG A 277 -7.73 -24.70 -3.21
C ARG A 277 -6.82 -25.84 -2.76
N HIS A 278 -5.61 -25.93 -3.34
CA HIS A 278 -4.67 -27.03 -3.12
C HIS A 278 -3.32 -26.55 -2.57
N ARG A 279 -3.13 -26.69 -1.25
CA ARG A 279 -1.97 -26.19 -0.49
C ARG A 279 -0.60 -26.64 -1.05
N TRP A 280 -0.49 -27.88 -1.53
CA TRP A 280 0.75 -28.42 -2.09
C TRP A 280 1.10 -27.82 -3.47
N LEU A 281 0.10 -27.51 -4.30
CA LEU A 281 0.31 -26.87 -5.60
C LEU A 281 0.81 -25.43 -5.44
N LEU A 282 0.31 -24.71 -4.43
CA LEU A 282 0.75 -23.36 -4.12
C LEU A 282 2.21 -23.33 -3.64
N VAL A 283 2.57 -24.23 -2.71
CA VAL A 283 3.96 -24.38 -2.24
C VAL A 283 4.90 -24.82 -3.37
N ALA A 284 4.49 -25.77 -4.21
CA ALA A 284 5.29 -26.24 -5.35
C ALA A 284 5.48 -25.14 -6.41
N ALA A 285 4.40 -24.45 -6.81
CA ALA A 285 4.46 -23.32 -7.73
C ALA A 285 5.36 -22.20 -7.19
N HIS A 286 5.29 -21.95 -5.88
CA HIS A 286 6.08 -20.92 -5.24
C HIS A 286 7.57 -21.26 -5.14
N HIS A 287 7.92 -22.49 -4.76
CA HIS A 287 9.31 -22.96 -4.81
C HIS A 287 9.87 -23.01 -6.23
N ALA A 288 9.04 -23.40 -7.20
CA ALA A 288 9.39 -23.35 -8.61
C ALA A 288 9.68 -21.91 -9.06
N SER A 289 8.87 -20.92 -8.66
CA SER A 289 9.11 -19.51 -9.00
C SER A 289 10.38 -18.92 -8.39
N ALA A 290 10.80 -19.43 -7.23
CA ALA A 290 11.97 -18.93 -6.51
C ALA A 290 13.29 -19.56 -6.99
N ARG A 291 13.22 -20.74 -7.65
CA ARG A 291 14.40 -21.54 -8.02
C ARG A 291 14.59 -21.72 -9.53
N LEU A 292 13.53 -21.60 -10.33
CA LEU A 292 13.64 -21.73 -11.78
C LEU A 292 14.19 -20.45 -12.41
N PRO A 293 15.10 -20.58 -13.40
CA PRO A 293 15.39 -19.49 -14.31
C PRO A 293 14.10 -18.90 -14.88
N TYR A 294 13.99 -17.58 -14.87
CA TYR A 294 12.79 -16.84 -15.24
C TYR A 294 12.10 -17.30 -16.55
N PRO A 295 12.81 -17.66 -17.64
CA PRO A 295 12.16 -18.16 -18.86
C PRO A 295 11.38 -19.47 -18.67
N LEU A 296 11.89 -20.37 -17.82
CA LEU A 296 11.26 -21.66 -17.54
C LEU A 296 10.06 -21.49 -16.60
N TRP A 297 10.18 -20.63 -15.60
CA TRP A 297 9.05 -20.26 -14.75
C TRP A 297 7.91 -19.64 -15.56
N ARG A 298 8.24 -18.78 -16.53
CA ARG A 298 7.27 -18.14 -17.43
C ARG A 298 6.51 -19.18 -18.29
N LEU A 299 7.21 -20.17 -18.82
CA LEU A 299 6.60 -21.25 -19.61
C LEU A 299 5.68 -22.11 -18.72
N ALA A 300 6.14 -22.51 -17.55
CA ALA A 300 5.36 -23.28 -16.57
C ALA A 300 4.08 -22.53 -16.16
N ARG A 301 4.19 -21.24 -15.87
CA ARG A 301 3.05 -20.38 -15.51
C ARG A 301 2.06 -20.19 -16.65
N ARG A 302 2.50 -20.13 -17.92
CA ARG A 302 1.61 -20.09 -19.10
C ARG A 302 0.85 -21.41 -19.29
N LEU A 303 1.55 -22.54 -19.19
CA LEU A 303 0.93 -23.87 -19.29
C LEU A 303 -0.08 -24.08 -18.16
N PHE A 304 0.26 -23.68 -16.94
CA PHE A 304 -0.65 -23.79 -15.79
C PHE A 304 -1.91 -22.94 -15.94
N ARG A 305 -1.79 -21.74 -16.53
CA ARG A 305 -2.95 -20.89 -16.84
C ARG A 305 -3.90 -21.53 -17.85
N LEU A 306 -3.36 -22.19 -18.89
CA LEU A 306 -4.17 -22.86 -19.91
C LEU A 306 -4.96 -24.06 -19.35
N VAL A 307 -4.41 -24.76 -18.35
CA VAL A 307 -5.08 -25.89 -17.70
C VAL A 307 -6.14 -25.41 -16.70
N ALA A 308 -5.88 -24.31 -15.99
CA ALA A 308 -6.76 -23.81 -14.94
C ALA A 308 -7.96 -22.97 -15.45
N THR A 309 -8.04 -22.69 -16.76
CA THR A 309 -9.16 -22.00 -17.42
C THR A 309 -10.08 -22.95 -18.20
N ARG A 310 -9.89 -24.27 -18.08
CA ARG A 310 -10.80 -25.32 -18.58
C ARG A 310 -11.56 -25.92 -17.41
#